data_AF-A0A957FJ88-F1
#
_entry.id   AF-A0A957FJ88-F1
#
_cell.length_a   1.000
_cell.length_b   1.000
_cell.length_c   1.000
_cell.angle_alpha   90.00
_cell.angle_beta   90.00
_cell.angle_gamma   90.00
#
_symmetry.space_group_name_H-M   'P 1'
#
loop_
_entity.id
_entity.type
_entity.pdbx_description
1 polymer ?
#
loop_
_entity_poly.entity_id
_entity_poly.type
_entity_poly.pdbx_seq_one_letter_code
_entity_poly.pdbx_strand_id
1 'polypeptide(L)'
;AVAAALHTLGWQWAVGEVVTVETAVSHLHIIPTQRRLFGRLLEMLAEDGLLAAADGGWRVLRVPQAEADLAAEWAALLAAYPQFATELKLAQRCTAGLANVLCGQGDPLQLLFPGGSLADTEKLYQETPVARTYNALVREAVATAVAAWPDDKPLRVLEIGGGTGGTTAYVLSQLPADRAEYVFTDISPLFTQRAEEKFRDYPFVQYRVVDIAHEPTAQGLAAHSFDLVLAANVIHATPDLRQTLTHVQQLLAPNGLLVLYEAMNKQRFSDLTVGMTEGWWSFTDANLRPDYALLRHEQWLALLAEMGFVGGTAVPEADAPGILAQQAVVLARAPETTLSFGRWLILADQSGVGEQLAAQLEARGQEAALARPGTSYAQLADGSFTLNPADAGQFRQLLTAATYGQVVYLWGLDEQLAEPLTIADLEAGQRQIVGGALYLVQALAQTGGATPPRLWLVTRQAQATADDLPANAAQATLWGFSHTVALEHPELGCTRLDLGQDGGVDALFSAIWHGDGREDQIALRAGQRYARRLTRADWPSMPPVAFRDDATYLITGGLRGLGPL
;
A
#
# COMPACT_ATOMS: atom_id res chain seq x y z
N ALA A 1 4.62 -33.41 23.61
CA ALA A 1 5.46 -33.13 22.41
C ALA A 1 6.77 -32.39 22.75
N VAL A 2 6.73 -31.17 23.30
CA VAL A 2 7.95 -30.39 23.63
C VAL A 2 8.95 -31.18 24.48
N ALA A 3 8.51 -31.77 25.59
CA ALA A 3 9.38 -32.59 26.44
C ALA A 3 10.04 -33.77 25.70
N ALA A 4 9.33 -34.39 24.75
CA ALA A 4 9.88 -35.48 23.94
C ALA A 4 10.93 -34.99 22.94
N ALA A 5 10.74 -33.80 22.36
CA ALA A 5 11.76 -33.17 21.52
C ALA A 5 13.02 -32.84 22.33
N LEU A 6 12.88 -32.28 23.54
CA LEU A 6 14.03 -32.00 24.41
C LEU A 6 14.74 -33.28 24.86
N HIS A 7 13.99 -34.36 25.14
CA HIS A 7 14.57 -35.67 25.43
C HIS A 7 15.37 -36.22 24.23
N THR A 8 14.84 -36.08 23.01
CA THR A 8 15.53 -36.47 21.76
C THR A 8 16.84 -35.70 21.58
N LEU A 9 16.87 -34.42 21.97
CA LEU A 9 18.07 -33.59 21.98
C LEU A 9 19.03 -33.88 23.15
N GLY A 10 18.69 -34.81 24.04
CA GLY A 10 19.56 -35.25 25.13
C GLY A 10 19.34 -34.54 26.47
N TRP A 11 18.24 -33.80 26.67
CA TRP A 11 17.93 -33.18 27.97
C TRP A 11 17.80 -34.24 29.07
N GLN A 12 18.65 -34.13 30.09
CA GLN A 12 18.58 -34.95 31.30
C GLN A 12 17.77 -34.23 32.37
N TRP A 13 16.63 -34.80 32.74
CA TRP A 13 15.71 -34.17 33.69
C TRP A 13 16.09 -34.53 35.13
N ALA A 14 16.54 -33.56 35.93
CA ALA A 14 16.80 -33.74 37.36
C ALA A 14 15.97 -32.76 38.21
N VAL A 15 15.08 -33.29 39.07
CA VAL A 15 14.25 -32.45 39.95
C VAL A 15 15.13 -31.60 40.86
N GLY A 16 14.83 -30.30 40.93
CA GLY A 16 15.57 -29.31 41.70
C GLY A 16 16.72 -28.64 40.95
N GLU A 17 17.14 -29.19 39.80
CA GLU A 17 18.12 -28.56 38.92
C GLU A 17 17.61 -27.21 38.41
N VAL A 18 18.50 -26.22 38.33
CA VAL A 18 18.22 -24.91 37.72
C VAL A 18 19.03 -24.82 36.44
N VAL A 19 18.32 -24.62 35.32
CA VAL A 19 18.92 -24.51 33.99
C VAL A 19 18.64 -23.13 33.42
N THR A 20 19.65 -22.48 32.87
CA THR A 20 19.51 -21.18 32.19
C THR A 20 19.27 -21.41 30.70
N VAL A 21 18.66 -20.45 30.01
CA VAL A 21 18.49 -20.53 28.55
C VAL A 21 19.85 -20.73 27.86
N GLU A 22 20.90 -20.03 28.29
CA GLU A 22 22.24 -20.12 27.67
C GLU A 22 22.91 -21.48 27.86
N THR A 23 22.79 -22.04 29.07
CA THR A 23 23.37 -23.36 29.38
C THR A 23 22.64 -24.46 28.63
N ALA A 24 21.31 -24.39 28.55
CA ALA A 24 20.49 -25.30 27.78
C ALA A 24 20.74 -25.21 26.26
N VAL A 25 20.79 -23.99 25.70
CA VAL A 25 21.06 -23.76 24.27
C VAL A 25 22.40 -24.37 23.87
N SER A 26 23.42 -24.20 24.71
CA SER A 26 24.76 -24.74 24.47
C SER A 26 24.79 -26.27 24.57
N HIS A 27 24.14 -26.85 25.59
CA HIS A 27 24.12 -28.30 25.81
C HIS A 27 23.30 -29.05 24.75
N LEU A 28 22.15 -28.51 24.36
CA LEU A 28 21.25 -29.12 23.38
C LEU A 28 21.57 -28.75 21.93
N HIS A 29 22.63 -27.98 21.70
CA HIS A 29 23.04 -27.50 20.37
C HIS A 29 21.93 -26.75 19.62
N ILE A 30 21.17 -25.90 20.32
CA ILE A 30 20.11 -25.08 19.73
C ILE A 30 20.75 -23.97 18.89
N ILE A 31 20.31 -23.79 17.65
CA ILE A 31 20.88 -22.76 16.78
C ILE A 31 20.45 -21.35 17.21
N PRO A 32 21.26 -20.30 16.96
CA PRO A 32 20.97 -18.95 17.42
C PRO A 32 19.60 -18.41 16.97
N THR A 33 19.17 -18.73 15.76
CA THR A 33 17.87 -18.28 15.21
C THR A 33 16.67 -18.90 15.93
N GLN A 34 16.85 -20.03 16.61
CA GLN A 34 15.79 -20.74 17.35
C GLN A 34 15.81 -20.46 18.86
N ARG A 35 16.72 -19.60 19.35
CA ARG A 35 16.86 -19.30 20.78
C ARG A 35 15.61 -18.69 21.41
N ARG A 36 14.92 -17.79 20.70
CA ARG A 36 13.68 -17.16 21.21
C ARG A 36 12.53 -18.17 21.32
N LEU A 37 12.34 -19.00 20.29
CA LEU A 37 11.40 -20.12 20.35
C LEU A 37 11.72 -21.04 21.53
N PHE A 38 13.00 -21.43 21.69
CA PHE A 38 13.42 -22.29 22.78
C PHE A 38 13.08 -21.71 24.16
N GLY A 39 13.30 -20.40 24.37
CA GLY A 39 12.85 -19.70 25.58
C GLY A 39 11.35 -19.85 25.82
N ARG A 40 10.53 -19.63 24.78
CA ARG A 40 9.07 -19.82 24.84
C ARG A 40 8.67 -21.27 25.14
N LEU A 41 9.40 -22.27 24.64
CA LEU A 41 9.16 -23.68 24.96
C LEU A 41 9.38 -23.98 26.44
N LEU A 42 10.39 -23.36 27.07
CA LEU A 42 10.59 -23.48 28.52
C LEU A 42 9.45 -22.82 29.31
N GLU A 43 8.93 -21.68 28.85
CA GLU A 43 7.73 -21.07 29.43
C GLU A 43 6.53 -22.02 29.38
N MET A 44 6.29 -22.69 28.24
CA MET A 44 5.20 -23.68 28.14
C MET A 44 5.35 -24.83 29.13
N LEU A 45 6.58 -25.33 29.30
CA LEU A 45 6.86 -26.39 30.27
C LEU A 45 6.63 -25.91 31.71
N ALA A 46 6.85 -24.62 31.98
CA ALA A 46 6.52 -24.02 33.27
C ALA A 46 5.01 -23.85 33.47
N GLU A 47 4.27 -23.43 32.44
CA GLU A 47 2.81 -23.38 32.44
C GLU A 47 2.19 -24.77 32.73
N ASP A 48 2.82 -25.85 32.25
CA ASP A 48 2.40 -27.24 32.50
C ASP A 48 2.89 -27.79 33.86
N GLY A 49 3.62 -26.99 34.64
CA GLY A 49 4.13 -27.35 35.97
C GLY A 49 5.31 -28.33 35.95
N LEU A 50 6.00 -28.49 34.81
CA LEU A 50 7.27 -29.22 34.75
C LEU A 50 8.44 -28.36 35.21
N LEU A 51 8.38 -27.05 34.93
CA LEU A 51 9.37 -26.06 35.32
C LEU A 51 8.77 -24.97 36.23
N ALA A 52 9.61 -24.21 36.91
CA ALA A 52 9.25 -22.97 37.59
C ALA A 52 10.32 -21.91 37.33
N ALA A 53 9.93 -20.64 37.28
CA ALA A 53 10.90 -19.55 37.25
C ALA A 53 11.77 -19.58 38.54
N ALA A 54 13.08 -19.40 38.37
CA ALA A 54 14.05 -19.31 39.46
C ALA A 54 15.09 -18.22 39.14
N ASP A 55 15.84 -17.77 40.15
CA ASP A 55 16.91 -16.79 39.94
C ASP A 55 17.90 -17.30 38.89
N GLY A 56 17.95 -16.61 37.75
CA GLY A 56 18.84 -16.92 36.64
C GLY A 56 18.36 -18.00 35.65
N GLY A 57 17.16 -18.57 35.79
CA GLY A 57 16.65 -19.56 34.82
C GLY A 57 15.38 -20.30 35.24
N TRP A 58 15.34 -21.60 34.93
CA TRP A 58 14.19 -22.48 35.13
C TRP A 58 14.56 -23.64 36.05
N ARG A 59 13.80 -23.82 37.13
CA ARG A 59 13.93 -24.96 38.04
C ARG A 59 13.06 -26.12 37.58
N VAL A 60 13.62 -27.32 37.50
CA VAL A 60 12.87 -28.54 37.21
C VAL A 60 12.05 -28.95 38.42
N LEU A 61 10.72 -28.96 38.30
CA LEU A 61 9.80 -29.41 39.34
C LEU A 61 9.46 -30.90 39.19
N ARG A 62 9.30 -31.35 37.95
CA ARG A 62 8.87 -32.71 37.62
C ARG A 62 9.58 -33.23 36.38
N VAL A 63 9.86 -34.53 36.39
CA VAL A 63 10.32 -35.25 35.20
C VAL A 63 9.10 -35.59 34.33
N PRO A 64 9.13 -35.32 33.02
CA PRO A 64 8.08 -35.76 32.10
C PRO A 64 7.97 -37.29 32.12
N GLN A 65 6.76 -37.83 31.98
CA GLN A 65 6.60 -39.28 31.85
C GLN A 65 7.30 -39.77 30.58
N ALA A 66 8.19 -40.76 30.73
CA ALA A 66 9.05 -41.25 29.66
C ALA A 66 8.32 -42.03 28.54
N GLU A 67 7.05 -42.37 28.73
CA GLU A 67 6.30 -43.34 27.91
C GLU A 67 4.92 -42.84 27.45
N ALA A 68 4.74 -41.53 27.25
CA ALA A 68 3.53 -41.07 26.56
C ALA A 68 3.60 -41.54 25.09
N ASP A 69 2.72 -42.46 24.70
CA ASP A 69 2.52 -42.82 23.29
C ASP A 69 1.85 -41.64 22.57
N LEU A 70 2.67 -40.67 22.17
CA LEU A 70 2.22 -39.46 21.48
C LEU A 70 1.47 -39.82 20.19
N ALA A 71 1.81 -40.93 19.53
CA ALA A 71 1.08 -41.36 18.34
C ALA A 71 -0.35 -41.78 18.68
N ALA A 72 -0.54 -42.54 19.77
CA ALA A 72 -1.86 -42.89 20.28
C ALA A 72 -2.64 -41.66 20.76
N GLU A 73 -2.00 -40.70 21.45
CA GLU A 73 -2.65 -39.45 21.88
C GLU A 73 -3.13 -38.62 20.68
N TRP A 74 -2.29 -38.44 19.65
CA TRP A 74 -2.70 -37.74 18.43
C TRP A 74 -3.84 -38.45 17.72
N ALA A 75 -3.80 -39.79 17.62
CA ALA A 75 -4.88 -40.58 17.04
C ALA A 75 -6.20 -40.42 17.83
N ALA A 76 -6.12 -40.40 19.17
CA ALA A 76 -7.27 -40.17 20.03
C ALA A 76 -7.85 -38.76 19.86
N LEU A 77 -7.01 -37.72 19.78
CA LEU A 77 -7.44 -36.34 19.52
C LEU A 77 -8.10 -36.21 18.15
N LEU A 78 -7.52 -36.79 17.10
CA LEU A 78 -8.09 -36.78 15.75
C LEU A 78 -9.44 -37.51 15.69
N ALA A 79 -9.59 -38.61 16.43
CA ALA A 79 -10.85 -39.34 16.53
C ALA A 79 -11.92 -38.57 17.31
N ALA A 80 -11.54 -37.89 18.39
CA ALA A 80 -12.45 -37.11 19.23
C ALA A 80 -12.87 -35.78 18.56
N TYR A 81 -11.98 -35.18 17.77
CA TYR A 81 -12.14 -33.83 17.23
C TYR A 81 -11.86 -33.76 15.72
N PRO A 82 -12.60 -34.53 14.88
CA PRO A 82 -12.34 -34.59 13.44
C PRO A 82 -12.52 -33.25 12.71
N GLN A 83 -13.30 -32.32 13.28
CA GLN A 83 -13.48 -30.96 12.75
C GLN A 83 -12.22 -30.08 12.83
N PHE A 84 -11.24 -30.46 13.67
CA PHE A 84 -9.95 -29.79 13.81
C PHE A 84 -8.80 -30.62 13.20
N ALA A 85 -9.13 -31.53 12.27
CA ALA A 85 -8.15 -32.47 11.72
C ALA A 85 -7.00 -31.77 10.97
N THR A 86 -7.24 -30.61 10.35
CA THR A 86 -6.19 -29.83 9.66
C THR A 86 -5.17 -29.33 10.67
N GLU A 87 -5.62 -28.69 11.74
CA GLU A 87 -4.81 -28.15 12.82
C GLU A 87 -4.04 -29.25 13.55
N LEU A 88 -4.73 -30.33 13.92
CA LEU A 88 -4.13 -31.45 14.64
C LEU A 88 -3.04 -32.14 13.81
N LYS A 89 -3.27 -32.38 12.51
CA LYS A 89 -2.27 -32.98 11.62
C LYS A 89 -1.06 -32.06 11.41
N LEU A 90 -1.30 -30.76 11.25
CA LEU A 90 -0.21 -29.78 11.12
C LEU A 90 0.61 -29.73 12.40
N ALA A 91 -0.03 -29.60 13.55
CA ALA A 91 0.65 -29.59 14.85
C ALA A 91 1.43 -30.89 15.10
N GLN A 92 0.84 -32.05 14.79
CA GLN A 92 1.53 -33.34 14.88
C GLN A 92 2.80 -33.36 14.00
N ARG A 93 2.69 -32.92 12.74
CA ARG A 93 3.81 -32.88 11.80
C ARG A 93 4.92 -31.93 12.24
N CYS A 94 4.57 -30.69 12.59
CA CYS A 94 5.54 -29.69 13.06
C CYS A 94 6.22 -30.14 14.36
N THR A 95 5.45 -30.63 15.33
CA THR A 95 6.02 -31.07 16.62
C THR A 95 6.88 -32.32 16.51
N ALA A 96 6.61 -33.23 15.56
CA ALA A 96 7.49 -34.35 15.26
C ALA A 96 8.85 -33.89 14.70
N GLY A 97 8.89 -32.77 13.97
CA GLY A 97 10.11 -32.16 13.44
C GLY A 97 10.82 -31.19 14.38
N LEU A 98 10.23 -30.87 15.55
CA LEU A 98 10.69 -29.78 16.43
C LEU A 98 12.15 -29.91 16.84
N ALA A 99 12.62 -31.11 17.22
CA ALA A 99 14.01 -31.31 17.62
C ALA A 99 14.99 -30.95 16.50
N ASN A 100 14.71 -31.41 15.27
CA ASN A 100 15.54 -31.15 14.10
C ASN A 100 15.55 -29.65 13.74
N VAL A 101 14.41 -28.97 13.86
CA VAL A 101 14.32 -27.52 13.63
C VAL A 101 15.17 -26.76 14.64
N LEU A 102 15.05 -27.09 15.93
CA LEU A 102 15.79 -26.41 17.00
C LEU A 102 17.32 -26.50 16.84
N CYS A 103 17.84 -27.61 16.29
CA CYS A 103 19.28 -27.80 16.03
C CYS A 103 19.70 -27.51 14.58
N GLY A 104 18.81 -26.95 13.74
CA GLY A 104 19.12 -26.58 12.35
C GLY A 104 19.27 -27.74 11.37
N GLN A 105 18.80 -28.94 11.73
CA GLN A 105 18.78 -30.13 10.89
C GLN A 105 17.47 -30.30 10.10
N GLY A 106 16.45 -29.47 10.38
CA GLY A 106 15.15 -29.48 9.71
C GLY A 106 14.73 -28.08 9.27
N ASP A 107 14.15 -27.98 8.08
CA ASP A 107 13.54 -26.74 7.59
C ASP A 107 12.07 -26.66 8.04
N PRO A 108 11.70 -25.65 8.87
CA PRO A 108 10.32 -25.49 9.31
C PRO A 108 9.35 -25.22 8.16
N LEU A 109 9.80 -24.63 7.04
CA LEU A 109 8.95 -24.41 5.88
C LEU A 109 8.55 -25.73 5.23
N GLN A 110 9.39 -26.77 5.24
CA GLN A 110 9.01 -28.10 4.74
C GLN A 110 7.97 -28.78 5.64
N LEU A 111 7.93 -28.43 6.93
CA LEU A 111 6.90 -28.94 7.85
C LEU A 111 5.56 -28.21 7.66
N LEU A 112 5.60 -26.91 7.35
CA LEU A 112 4.39 -26.13 7.05
C LEU A 112 3.84 -26.47 5.65
N PHE A 113 4.73 -26.58 4.66
CA PHE A 113 4.44 -26.73 3.23
C PHE A 113 5.11 -27.99 2.67
N PRO A 114 4.63 -29.20 3.00
CA PRO A 114 5.25 -30.44 2.56
C PRO A 114 5.27 -30.53 1.02
N GLY A 115 6.46 -30.71 0.46
CA GLY A 115 6.66 -30.73 -1.00
C GLY A 115 6.33 -29.39 -1.69
N GLY A 116 6.37 -28.27 -0.94
CA GLY A 116 5.99 -26.94 -1.44
C GLY A 116 4.48 -26.72 -1.58
N SER A 117 3.64 -27.65 -1.12
CA SER A 117 2.19 -27.51 -1.22
C SER A 117 1.64 -26.51 -0.21
N LEU A 118 0.83 -25.57 -0.68
CA LEU A 118 0.10 -24.60 0.14
C LEU A 118 -1.27 -25.11 0.63
N ALA A 119 -1.69 -26.32 0.21
CA ALA A 119 -3.06 -26.80 0.41
C ALA A 119 -3.47 -26.89 1.88
N ASP A 120 -2.59 -27.42 2.75
CA ASP A 120 -2.87 -27.55 4.18
C ASP A 120 -3.01 -26.18 4.85
N THR A 121 -2.12 -25.23 4.51
CA THR A 121 -2.13 -23.87 5.05
C THR A 121 -3.27 -23.03 4.50
N GLU A 122 -3.63 -23.19 3.23
CA GLU A 122 -4.81 -22.55 2.63
C GLU A 122 -6.06 -23.01 3.38
N LYS A 123 -6.18 -24.32 3.63
CA LYS A 123 -7.28 -24.88 4.43
C LYS A 123 -7.26 -24.38 5.87
N LEU A 124 -6.07 -24.28 6.49
CA LEU A 124 -5.89 -23.76 7.84
C LEU A 124 -6.46 -22.34 7.97
N TYR A 125 -6.09 -21.44 7.05
CA TYR A 125 -6.45 -20.03 7.09
C TYR A 125 -7.80 -19.69 6.45
N GLN A 126 -8.46 -20.64 5.78
CA GLN A 126 -9.73 -20.40 5.07
C GLN A 126 -10.92 -21.22 5.60
N GLU A 127 -10.70 -22.48 5.97
CA GLU A 127 -11.79 -23.46 6.15
C GLU A 127 -11.92 -24.01 7.57
N THR A 128 -10.91 -23.83 8.43
CA THR A 128 -10.98 -24.30 9.82
C THR A 128 -12.06 -23.57 10.62
N PRO A 129 -12.60 -24.16 11.70
CA PRO A 129 -13.64 -23.51 12.50
C PRO A 129 -13.26 -22.09 12.96
N VAL A 130 -12.01 -21.89 13.37
CA VAL A 130 -11.49 -20.57 13.76
C VAL A 130 -11.41 -19.64 12.55
N ALA A 131 -10.76 -20.07 11.46
CA ALA A 131 -10.62 -19.23 10.27
C ALA A 131 -11.97 -18.83 9.68
N ARG A 132 -12.93 -19.74 9.56
CA ARG A 132 -14.28 -19.44 9.06
C ARG A 132 -14.98 -18.39 9.91
N THR A 133 -14.80 -18.44 11.22
CA THR A 133 -15.43 -17.50 12.15
C THR A 133 -14.87 -16.09 11.93
N TYR A 134 -13.55 -15.94 11.96
CA TYR A 134 -12.93 -14.60 11.85
C TYR A 134 -12.94 -14.06 10.42
N ASN A 135 -12.78 -14.89 9.39
CA ASN A 135 -12.95 -14.44 8.01
C ASN A 135 -14.40 -14.01 7.72
N ALA A 136 -15.40 -14.62 8.37
CA ALA A 136 -16.76 -14.11 8.32
C ALA A 136 -16.88 -12.74 9.00
N LEU A 137 -16.24 -12.52 10.15
CA LEU A 137 -16.21 -11.20 10.79
C LEU A 137 -15.54 -10.14 9.91
N VAL A 138 -14.41 -10.47 9.27
CA VAL A 138 -13.76 -9.57 8.28
C VAL A 138 -14.70 -9.29 7.12
N ARG A 139 -15.36 -10.31 6.57
CA ARG A 139 -16.37 -10.13 5.51
C ARG A 139 -17.47 -9.16 5.93
N GLU A 140 -18.05 -9.33 7.12
CA GLU A 140 -19.11 -8.46 7.61
C GLU A 140 -18.62 -7.02 7.80
N ALA A 141 -17.40 -6.83 8.32
CA ALA A 141 -16.80 -5.51 8.46
C ALA A 141 -16.62 -4.82 7.10
N VAL A 142 -16.08 -5.54 6.11
CA VAL A 142 -15.90 -5.01 4.74
C VAL A 142 -17.24 -4.76 4.06
N ALA A 143 -18.19 -5.70 4.15
CA ALA A 143 -19.53 -5.53 3.57
C ALA A 143 -20.26 -4.31 4.16
N THR A 144 -20.12 -4.08 5.47
CA THR A 144 -20.67 -2.90 6.14
C THR A 144 -20.02 -1.61 5.62
N ALA A 145 -18.70 -1.61 5.43
CA ALA A 145 -17.98 -0.46 4.88
C ALA A 145 -18.38 -0.17 3.42
N VAL A 146 -18.51 -1.21 2.59
CA VAL A 146 -18.95 -1.11 1.20
C VAL A 146 -20.38 -0.56 1.11
N ALA A 147 -21.30 -1.04 1.95
CA ALA A 147 -22.68 -0.57 1.96
C ALA A 147 -22.81 0.93 2.32
N ALA A 148 -21.85 1.46 3.09
CA ALA A 148 -21.77 2.88 3.42
C ALA A 148 -20.96 3.71 2.41
N TRP A 149 -20.38 3.08 1.39
CA TRP A 149 -19.51 3.75 0.42
C TRP A 149 -20.32 4.43 -0.70
N PRO A 150 -20.03 5.70 -1.08
CA PRO A 150 -20.79 6.42 -2.10
C PRO A 150 -20.76 5.71 -3.46
N ASP A 151 -21.93 5.56 -4.11
CA ASP A 151 -22.09 4.84 -5.37
C ASP A 151 -21.33 5.43 -6.57
N ASP A 152 -21.03 6.72 -6.51
CA ASP A 152 -20.33 7.48 -7.53
C ASP A 152 -18.80 7.49 -7.37
N LYS A 153 -18.28 6.85 -6.32
CA LYS A 153 -16.84 6.80 -6.04
C LYS A 153 -16.25 5.40 -6.28
N PRO A 154 -15.03 5.31 -6.84
CA PRO A 154 -14.28 4.07 -6.83
C PRO A 154 -13.98 3.66 -5.38
N LEU A 155 -13.80 2.36 -5.15
CA LEU A 155 -13.37 1.82 -3.86
C LEU A 155 -12.03 1.14 -4.02
N ARG A 156 -10.98 1.70 -3.42
CA ARG A 156 -9.61 1.18 -3.52
C ARG A 156 -9.23 0.44 -2.27
N VAL A 157 -8.97 -0.85 -2.44
CA VAL A 157 -8.60 -1.77 -1.36
C VAL A 157 -7.17 -2.23 -1.54
N LEU A 158 -6.38 -2.20 -0.48
CA LEU A 158 -5.07 -2.85 -0.40
C LEU A 158 -5.16 -4.00 0.59
N GLU A 159 -4.67 -5.19 0.22
CA GLU A 159 -4.43 -6.28 1.15
C GLU A 159 -2.93 -6.47 1.35
N ILE A 160 -2.47 -6.31 2.59
CA ILE A 160 -1.10 -6.53 3.02
C ILE A 160 -0.97 -7.98 3.50
N GLY A 161 0.02 -8.70 2.95
CA GLY A 161 0.30 -10.09 3.35
C GLY A 161 -0.86 -11.05 3.12
N GLY A 162 -1.46 -11.01 1.93
CA GLY A 162 -2.61 -11.84 1.58
C GLY A 162 -2.32 -13.35 1.59
N GLY A 163 -1.05 -13.75 1.53
CA GLY A 163 -0.59 -15.13 1.70
C GLY A 163 -1.33 -16.12 0.79
N THR A 164 -1.98 -17.12 1.40
CA THR A 164 -2.76 -18.14 0.68
C THR A 164 -4.10 -17.63 0.10
N GLY A 165 -4.43 -16.35 0.35
CA GLY A 165 -5.70 -15.75 -0.04
C GLY A 165 -6.89 -16.22 0.79
N GLY A 166 -6.65 -16.72 2.01
CA GLY A 166 -7.70 -17.26 2.88
C GLY A 166 -8.76 -16.20 3.22
N THR A 167 -8.33 -15.02 3.65
CA THR A 167 -9.21 -13.87 3.93
C THR A 167 -9.76 -13.25 2.64
N THR A 168 -8.90 -13.08 1.63
CA THR A 168 -9.25 -12.55 0.29
C THR A 168 -10.48 -13.24 -0.30
N ALA A 169 -10.54 -14.58 -0.20
CA ALA A 169 -11.65 -15.38 -0.72
C ALA A 169 -13.02 -15.04 -0.11
N TYR A 170 -13.05 -14.48 1.11
CA TYR A 170 -14.28 -14.01 1.76
C TYR A 170 -14.63 -12.57 1.38
N VAL A 171 -13.62 -11.76 1.07
CA VAL A 171 -13.77 -10.32 0.87
C VAL A 171 -14.11 -9.95 -0.58
N LEU A 172 -13.47 -10.58 -1.58
CA LEU A 172 -13.62 -10.16 -2.99
C LEU A 172 -15.08 -10.14 -3.48
N SER A 173 -15.88 -11.12 -3.05
CA SER A 173 -17.29 -11.21 -3.42
C SER A 173 -18.18 -10.09 -2.86
N GLN A 174 -17.69 -9.33 -1.88
CA GLN A 174 -18.41 -8.21 -1.28
C GLN A 174 -18.14 -6.87 -1.99
N LEU A 175 -17.15 -6.82 -2.88
CA LEU A 175 -16.73 -5.59 -3.52
C LEU A 175 -17.54 -5.32 -4.80
N PRO A 176 -17.86 -4.06 -5.11
CA PRO A 176 -18.59 -3.70 -6.32
C PRO A 176 -17.67 -3.81 -7.55
N ALA A 177 -17.82 -4.90 -8.32
CA ALA A 177 -16.89 -5.27 -9.39
C ALA A 177 -16.72 -4.21 -10.50
N ASP A 178 -17.68 -3.32 -10.67
CA ASP A 178 -17.69 -2.23 -11.65
C ASP A 178 -16.84 -1.02 -11.25
N ARG A 179 -16.51 -0.87 -9.95
CA ARG A 179 -15.83 0.32 -9.42
C ARG A 179 -14.81 0.05 -8.31
N ALA A 180 -14.64 -1.21 -7.91
CA ALA A 180 -13.61 -1.61 -6.98
C ALA A 180 -12.25 -1.72 -7.69
N GLU A 181 -11.18 -1.40 -6.97
CA GLU A 181 -9.82 -1.80 -7.30
C GLU A 181 -9.25 -2.54 -6.09
N TYR A 182 -8.69 -3.73 -6.29
CA TYR A 182 -8.10 -4.51 -5.20
C TYR A 182 -6.63 -4.78 -5.47
N VAL A 183 -5.73 -4.33 -4.61
CA VAL A 183 -4.31 -4.62 -4.72
C VAL A 183 -3.97 -5.71 -3.70
N PHE A 184 -3.83 -6.95 -4.17
CA PHE A 184 -3.34 -8.07 -3.38
C PHE A 184 -1.81 -7.99 -3.29
N THR A 185 -1.27 -8.02 -2.06
CA THR A 185 0.17 -8.00 -1.86
C THR A 185 0.66 -9.07 -0.91
N ASP A 186 1.89 -9.52 -1.14
CA ASP A 186 2.62 -10.40 -0.23
C ASP A 186 4.13 -10.19 -0.41
N ILE A 187 4.93 -10.47 0.62
CA ILE A 187 6.39 -10.41 0.53
C ILE A 187 6.94 -11.53 -0.38
N SER A 188 6.19 -12.63 -0.53
CA SER A 188 6.57 -13.77 -1.35
C SER A 188 5.96 -13.70 -2.75
N PRO A 189 6.78 -13.76 -3.81
CA PRO A 189 6.31 -13.92 -5.18
C PRO A 189 5.45 -15.19 -5.38
N LEU A 190 5.70 -16.25 -4.60
CA LEU A 190 4.94 -17.50 -4.69
C LEU A 190 3.45 -17.28 -4.35
N PHE A 191 3.18 -16.50 -3.30
CA PHE A 191 1.81 -16.24 -2.85
C PHE A 191 1.06 -15.33 -3.83
N THR A 192 1.71 -14.31 -4.38
CA THR A 192 1.09 -13.42 -5.38
C THR A 192 0.75 -14.16 -6.69
N GLN A 193 1.66 -14.99 -7.21
CA GLN A 193 1.39 -15.83 -8.39
C GLN A 193 0.23 -16.80 -8.15
N ARG A 194 0.19 -17.43 -6.98
CA ARG A 194 -0.89 -18.37 -6.64
C ARG A 194 -2.24 -17.67 -6.49
N ALA A 195 -2.25 -16.48 -5.90
CA ALA A 195 -3.45 -15.66 -5.77
C ALA A 195 -3.96 -15.20 -7.15
N GLU A 196 -3.07 -14.92 -8.11
CA GLU A 196 -3.43 -14.60 -9.50
C GLU A 196 -4.15 -15.76 -10.18
N GLU A 197 -3.66 -16.98 -10.03
CA GLU A 197 -4.34 -18.17 -10.55
C GLU A 197 -5.71 -18.38 -9.90
N LYS A 198 -5.78 -18.22 -8.56
CA LYS A 198 -6.97 -18.49 -7.75
C LYS A 198 -8.08 -17.47 -7.96
N PHE A 199 -7.75 -16.19 -8.10
CA PHE A 199 -8.71 -15.09 -8.19
C PHE A 199 -8.81 -14.47 -9.59
N ARG A 200 -8.37 -15.21 -10.63
CA ARG A 200 -8.45 -14.81 -12.05
C ARG A 200 -9.83 -14.35 -12.53
N ASP A 201 -10.90 -14.79 -11.85
CA ASP A 201 -12.28 -14.43 -12.17
C ASP A 201 -12.66 -13.02 -11.67
N TYR A 202 -11.77 -12.35 -10.92
CA TYR A 202 -11.94 -10.99 -10.42
C TYR A 202 -10.99 -10.03 -11.18
N PRO A 203 -11.41 -9.44 -12.32
CA PRO A 203 -10.53 -8.64 -13.19
C PRO A 203 -10.06 -7.32 -12.55
N PHE A 204 -10.67 -6.91 -11.45
CA PHE A 204 -10.30 -5.72 -10.69
C PHE A 204 -9.17 -5.98 -9.66
N VAL A 205 -8.69 -7.22 -9.55
CA VAL A 205 -7.58 -7.57 -8.66
C VAL A 205 -6.24 -7.39 -9.38
N GLN A 206 -5.32 -6.69 -8.71
CA GLN A 206 -3.94 -6.48 -9.12
C GLN A 206 -3.02 -7.14 -8.10
N TYR A 207 -1.90 -7.71 -8.55
CA TYR A 207 -0.97 -8.45 -7.69
C TYR A 207 0.38 -7.73 -7.64
N ARG A 208 0.93 -7.52 -6.45
CA ARG A 208 2.25 -6.90 -6.26
C ARG A 208 3.03 -7.56 -5.13
N VAL A 209 4.33 -7.68 -5.30
CA VAL A 209 5.22 -8.10 -4.21
C VAL A 209 5.59 -6.87 -3.38
N VAL A 210 5.24 -6.89 -2.10
CA VAL A 210 5.46 -5.75 -1.18
C VAL A 210 5.90 -6.29 0.18
N ASP A 211 6.96 -5.70 0.72
CA ASP A 211 7.36 -5.84 2.11
C ASP A 211 6.95 -4.58 2.88
N ILE A 212 5.94 -4.72 3.74
CA ILE A 212 5.42 -3.59 4.54
C ILE A 212 6.41 -3.11 5.62
N ALA A 213 7.45 -3.88 5.94
CA ALA A 213 8.52 -3.40 6.83
C ALA A 213 9.40 -2.32 6.17
N HIS A 214 9.32 -2.17 4.85
CA HIS A 214 10.03 -1.16 4.07
C HIS A 214 9.10 -0.10 3.52
N GLU A 215 9.67 1.04 3.11
CA GLU A 215 8.94 2.19 2.58
C GLU A 215 8.04 1.77 1.39
N PRO A 216 6.71 1.88 1.49
CA PRO A 216 5.81 1.30 0.49
C PRO A 216 5.74 2.13 -0.79
N THR A 217 6.00 3.45 -0.71
CA THR A 217 6.03 4.33 -1.88
C THR A 217 7.19 4.03 -2.81
N ALA A 218 8.34 3.67 -2.25
CA ALA A 218 9.50 3.18 -3.00
C ALA A 218 9.23 1.83 -3.70
N GLN A 219 8.21 1.09 -3.25
CA GLN A 219 7.78 -0.18 -3.82
C GLN A 219 6.62 -0.02 -4.84
N GLY A 220 6.29 1.22 -5.21
CA GLY A 220 5.30 1.53 -6.24
C GLY A 220 3.86 1.50 -5.75
N LEU A 221 3.62 1.59 -4.43
CA LEU A 221 2.30 1.87 -3.87
C LEU A 221 2.12 3.40 -3.73
N ALA A 222 0.96 3.91 -4.14
CA ALA A 222 0.68 5.34 -4.04
C ALA A 222 0.31 5.73 -2.60
N ALA A 223 0.90 6.81 -2.10
CA ALA A 223 0.55 7.36 -0.80
C ALA A 223 -0.89 7.91 -0.80
N HIS A 224 -1.57 7.79 0.34
CA HIS A 224 -2.90 8.30 0.61
C HIS A 224 -3.96 7.96 -0.44
N SER A 225 -3.86 6.75 -0.99
CA SER A 225 -4.64 6.35 -2.17
C SER A 225 -5.65 5.23 -1.91
N PHE A 226 -5.53 4.53 -0.77
CA PHE A 226 -6.39 3.40 -0.44
C PHE A 226 -7.47 3.79 0.57
N ASP A 227 -8.72 3.51 0.22
CA ASP A 227 -9.89 3.76 1.05
C ASP A 227 -10.04 2.70 2.16
N LEU A 228 -9.53 1.48 1.88
CA LEU A 228 -9.49 0.37 2.82
C LEU A 228 -8.14 -0.34 2.75
N VAL A 229 -7.50 -0.57 3.89
CA VAL A 229 -6.34 -1.45 4.02
C VAL A 229 -6.72 -2.65 4.89
N LEU A 230 -6.55 -3.84 4.35
CA LEU A 230 -6.78 -5.12 5.01
C LEU A 230 -5.42 -5.78 5.32
N ALA A 231 -5.23 -6.27 6.54
CA ALA A 231 -4.06 -7.06 6.90
C ALA A 231 -4.46 -8.17 7.87
N ALA A 232 -4.33 -9.43 7.43
CA ALA A 232 -4.77 -10.59 8.19
C ALA A 232 -3.56 -11.43 8.65
N ASN A 233 -3.29 -11.42 9.96
CA ASN A 233 -2.24 -12.16 10.64
C ASN A 233 -0.87 -11.98 9.99
N VAL A 234 -0.48 -10.72 9.76
CA VAL A 234 0.79 -10.36 9.09
C VAL A 234 1.55 -9.27 9.81
N ILE A 235 0.87 -8.26 10.37
CA ILE A 235 1.53 -7.05 10.87
C ILE A 235 2.39 -7.40 12.09
N HIS A 236 1.99 -8.39 12.90
CA HIS A 236 2.82 -8.89 14.00
C HIS A 236 4.17 -9.46 13.56
N ALA A 237 4.33 -9.90 12.31
CA ALA A 237 5.55 -10.52 11.81
C ALA A 237 6.60 -9.49 11.34
N THR A 238 6.37 -8.19 11.56
CA THR A 238 7.33 -7.13 11.22
C THR A 238 8.25 -6.75 12.40
N PRO A 239 9.43 -6.17 12.13
CA PRO A 239 10.39 -5.81 13.19
C PRO A 239 9.89 -4.72 14.15
N ASP A 240 9.19 -3.70 13.64
CA ASP A 240 8.71 -2.57 14.43
C ASP A 240 7.27 -2.20 14.05
N LEU A 241 6.35 -2.32 15.01
CA LEU A 241 4.93 -2.07 14.75
C LEU A 241 4.62 -0.59 14.53
N ARG A 242 5.35 0.34 15.15
CA ARG A 242 5.12 1.78 14.93
C ARG A 242 5.52 2.17 13.53
N GLN A 243 6.69 1.72 13.07
CA GLN A 243 7.13 1.94 11.70
C GLN A 243 6.15 1.33 10.70
N THR A 244 5.74 0.07 10.94
CA THR A 244 4.78 -0.62 10.07
C THR A 244 3.44 0.14 10.00
N LEU A 245 2.93 0.62 11.13
CA LEU A 245 1.69 1.41 11.16
C LEU A 245 1.87 2.80 10.52
N THR A 246 3.06 3.41 10.59
CA THR A 246 3.37 4.64 9.82
C THR A 246 3.26 4.38 8.32
N HIS A 247 3.81 3.27 7.81
CA HIS A 247 3.67 2.89 6.40
C HIS A 247 2.20 2.64 6.02
N VAL A 248 1.43 1.97 6.89
CA VAL A 248 -0.02 1.76 6.67
C VAL A 248 -0.78 3.08 6.61
N GLN A 249 -0.49 4.04 7.51
CA GLN A 249 -1.09 5.38 7.46
C GLN A 249 -0.73 6.16 6.20
N GLN A 250 0.51 6.04 5.75
CA GLN A 250 0.97 6.66 4.51
C GLN A 250 0.20 6.15 3.29
N LEU A 251 -0.32 4.91 3.33
CA LEU A 251 -1.09 4.31 2.24
C LEU A 251 -2.58 4.64 2.31
N LEU A 252 -3.13 4.76 3.52
CA LEU A 252 -4.53 5.10 3.74
C LEU A 252 -4.84 6.53 3.29
N ALA A 253 -5.91 6.67 2.51
CA ALA A 253 -6.56 7.95 2.26
C ALA A 253 -7.08 8.55 3.59
N PRO A 254 -7.31 9.86 3.67
CA PRO A 254 -7.91 10.47 4.86
C PRO A 254 -9.23 9.79 5.21
N ASN A 255 -9.44 9.51 6.50
CA ASN A 255 -10.60 8.77 6.99
C ASN A 255 -10.74 7.33 6.44
N GLY A 256 -9.72 6.81 5.74
CA GLY A 256 -9.66 5.45 5.22
C GLY A 256 -9.71 4.41 6.33
N LEU A 257 -10.28 3.24 6.03
CA LEU A 257 -10.51 2.17 7.00
C LEU A 257 -9.32 1.20 7.04
N LEU A 258 -8.76 1.01 8.22
CA LEU A 258 -7.86 -0.11 8.52
C LEU A 258 -8.67 -1.27 9.09
N VAL A 259 -8.51 -2.45 8.49
CA VAL A 259 -9.06 -3.72 8.98
C VAL A 259 -7.88 -4.66 9.27
N LEU A 260 -7.61 -4.91 10.54
CA LEU A 260 -6.65 -5.92 10.99
C LEU A 260 -7.42 -7.17 11.44
N TYR A 261 -6.91 -8.34 11.12
CA TYR A 261 -7.34 -9.59 11.75
C TYR A 261 -6.10 -10.21 12.39
N GLU A 262 -6.06 -10.26 13.72
CA GLU A 262 -4.85 -10.60 14.46
C GLU A 262 -5.12 -11.57 15.61
N ALA A 263 -4.14 -12.44 15.86
CA ALA A 263 -4.09 -13.21 17.10
C ALA A 263 -3.67 -12.29 18.27
N MET A 264 -4.33 -12.43 19.40
CA MET A 264 -4.30 -11.44 20.50
C MET A 264 -3.47 -11.88 21.71
N ASN A 265 -3.09 -13.14 21.81
CA ASN A 265 -2.41 -13.71 22.98
C ASN A 265 -1.43 -14.80 22.56
N LYS A 266 -0.49 -15.18 23.45
CA LYS A 266 0.41 -16.32 23.21
C LYS A 266 -0.40 -17.58 22.87
N GLN A 267 -0.13 -18.20 21.72
CA GLN A 267 -0.83 -19.41 21.27
C GLN A 267 0.17 -20.53 21.05
N ARG A 268 0.04 -21.62 21.83
CA ARG A 268 0.92 -22.79 21.71
C ARG A 268 0.85 -23.43 20.31
N PHE A 269 -0.30 -23.39 19.67
CA PHE A 269 -0.46 -23.87 18.29
C PHE A 269 0.45 -23.08 17.33
N SER A 270 0.40 -21.75 17.37
CA SER A 270 1.24 -20.88 16.55
C SER A 270 2.72 -21.07 16.89
N ASP A 271 3.08 -21.07 18.18
CA ASP A 271 4.45 -21.29 18.65
C ASP A 271 5.06 -22.60 18.10
N LEU A 272 4.28 -23.68 18.06
CA LEU A 272 4.70 -25.01 17.61
C LEU A 272 4.50 -25.26 16.11
N THR A 273 4.08 -24.25 15.35
CA THR A 273 3.93 -24.31 13.89
C THR A 273 4.67 -23.15 13.24
N VAL A 274 4.01 -22.01 13.00
CA VAL A 274 4.59 -20.81 12.37
C VAL A 274 5.66 -20.14 13.23
N GLY A 275 5.63 -20.35 14.55
CA GLY A 275 6.64 -19.91 15.52
C GLY A 275 8.00 -20.58 15.34
N MET A 276 8.11 -21.59 14.48
CA MET A 276 9.41 -22.12 14.04
C MET A 276 10.09 -21.26 12.98
N THR A 277 9.37 -20.31 12.37
CA THR A 277 9.90 -19.42 11.32
C THR A 277 10.52 -18.16 11.91
N GLU A 278 11.45 -17.55 11.17
CA GLU A 278 12.14 -16.32 11.62
C GLU A 278 11.18 -15.12 11.73
N GLY A 279 10.17 -15.05 10.87
CA GLY A 279 9.19 -13.96 10.86
C GLY A 279 8.42 -13.81 12.18
N TRP A 280 8.15 -14.91 12.89
CA TRP A 280 7.51 -14.88 14.21
C TRP A 280 8.38 -14.22 15.30
N TRP A 281 9.69 -14.13 15.07
CA TRP A 281 10.66 -13.61 16.03
C TRP A 281 11.41 -12.38 15.51
N SER A 282 10.90 -11.72 14.47
CA SER A 282 11.54 -10.56 13.83
C SER A 282 11.50 -9.29 14.67
N PHE A 283 10.61 -9.22 15.67
CA PHE A 283 10.37 -8.02 16.47
C PHE A 283 11.62 -7.50 17.21
N THR A 284 11.79 -6.17 17.14
CA THR A 284 12.88 -5.40 17.75
C THR A 284 12.41 -4.28 18.67
N ASP A 285 11.11 -3.97 18.65
CA ASP A 285 10.42 -2.95 19.45
C ASP A 285 10.15 -3.42 20.89
N ALA A 286 11.21 -3.75 21.62
CA ALA A 286 11.17 -4.36 22.96
C ALA A 286 10.42 -3.53 24.03
N ASN A 287 10.25 -2.22 23.82
CA ASN A 287 9.43 -1.36 24.68
C ASN A 287 7.93 -1.65 24.57
N LEU A 288 7.50 -2.21 23.43
CA LEU A 288 6.12 -2.58 23.15
C LEU A 288 5.94 -4.11 23.22
N ARG A 289 6.89 -4.86 22.62
CA ARG A 289 6.91 -6.32 22.52
C ARG A 289 8.19 -6.87 23.17
N PRO A 290 8.23 -6.99 24.50
CA PRO A 290 9.46 -7.36 25.20
C PRO A 290 9.92 -8.80 24.91
N ASP A 291 8.97 -9.73 24.74
CA ASP A 291 9.25 -11.16 24.70
C ASP A 291 8.42 -11.93 23.65
N TYR A 292 7.44 -11.31 22.99
CA TYR A 292 6.51 -12.01 22.11
C TYR A 292 5.94 -11.11 20.99
N ALA A 293 5.68 -11.69 19.82
CA ALA A 293 5.29 -10.95 18.62
C ALA A 293 3.87 -10.35 18.65
N LEU A 294 2.95 -10.97 19.39
CA LEU A 294 1.54 -10.60 19.44
C LEU A 294 1.25 -9.56 20.52
N LEU A 295 0.29 -8.68 20.25
CA LEU A 295 -0.27 -7.72 21.20
C LEU A 295 -1.67 -8.14 21.66
N ARG A 296 -2.01 -7.83 22.91
CA ARG A 296 -3.37 -7.98 23.43
C ARG A 296 -4.31 -6.91 22.88
N HIS A 297 -5.62 -7.16 22.99
CA HIS A 297 -6.68 -6.22 22.58
C HIS A 297 -6.41 -4.77 23.00
N GLU A 298 -6.19 -4.53 24.29
CA GLU A 298 -5.94 -3.19 24.84
C GLU A 298 -4.65 -2.56 24.29
N GLN A 299 -3.63 -3.37 24.03
CA GLN A 299 -2.35 -2.91 23.50
C GLN A 299 -2.47 -2.50 22.03
N TRP A 300 -3.24 -3.25 21.22
CA TRP A 300 -3.57 -2.86 19.84
C TRP A 300 -4.33 -1.54 19.79
N LEU A 301 -5.39 -1.40 20.61
CA LEU A 301 -6.19 -0.17 20.63
C LEU A 301 -5.37 1.03 21.13
N ALA A 302 -4.54 0.85 22.16
CA ALA A 302 -3.65 1.89 22.66
C ALA A 302 -2.60 2.29 21.61
N LEU A 303 -2.00 1.33 20.91
CA LEU A 303 -1.03 1.60 19.85
C LEU A 303 -1.66 2.35 18.68
N LEU A 304 -2.86 1.95 18.23
CA LEU A 304 -3.57 2.63 17.16
C LEU A 304 -3.90 4.09 17.55
N ALA A 305 -4.34 4.31 18.80
CA ALA A 305 -4.58 5.66 19.31
C ALA A 305 -3.29 6.48 19.43
N GLU A 306 -2.18 5.88 19.89
CA GLU A 306 -0.85 6.51 19.94
C GLU A 306 -0.41 6.98 18.56
N MET A 307 -0.65 6.15 17.54
CA MET A 307 -0.33 6.46 16.15
C MET A 307 -1.29 7.48 15.51
N GLY A 308 -2.39 7.86 16.18
CA GLY A 308 -3.34 8.85 15.68
C GLY A 308 -4.50 8.28 14.87
N PHE A 309 -4.68 6.96 14.84
CA PHE A 309 -5.92 6.38 14.30
C PHE A 309 -7.11 6.72 15.21
N VAL A 310 -8.30 6.86 14.60
CA VAL A 310 -9.53 7.23 15.29
C VAL A 310 -10.55 6.10 15.26
N GLY A 311 -11.41 6.04 16.28
CA GLY A 311 -12.50 5.05 16.34
C GLY A 311 -12.06 3.60 16.45
N GLY A 312 -10.87 3.35 17.04
CA GLY A 312 -10.35 2.00 17.24
C GLY A 312 -11.31 1.10 18.01
N THR A 313 -11.67 -0.04 17.43
CA THR A 313 -12.51 -1.08 18.05
C THR A 313 -11.99 -2.47 17.70
N ALA A 314 -12.24 -3.46 18.56
CA ALA A 314 -11.85 -4.84 18.34
C ALA A 314 -13.06 -5.76 18.54
N VAL A 315 -13.28 -6.67 17.61
CA VAL A 315 -14.39 -7.62 17.62
C VAL A 315 -13.87 -9.05 17.46
N PRO A 316 -14.22 -9.99 18.36
CA PRO A 316 -15.04 -9.79 19.55
C PRO A 316 -14.30 -8.98 20.62
N GLU A 317 -15.04 -8.51 21.63
CA GLU A 317 -14.47 -7.78 22.77
C GLU A 317 -13.56 -8.67 23.64
N ALA A 318 -12.70 -8.05 24.43
CA ALA A 318 -11.63 -8.75 25.18
C ALA A 318 -12.14 -9.77 26.21
N ASP A 319 -13.40 -9.65 26.66
CA ASP A 319 -14.05 -10.54 27.62
C ASP A 319 -14.77 -11.73 26.96
N ALA A 320 -14.66 -11.88 25.63
CA ALA A 320 -15.25 -12.98 24.90
C ALA A 320 -14.80 -14.35 25.46
N PRO A 321 -15.71 -15.33 25.57
CA PRO A 321 -15.37 -16.59 26.22
C PRO A 321 -14.49 -17.49 25.35
N GLY A 322 -13.50 -18.12 25.98
CA GLY A 322 -12.74 -19.22 25.41
C GLY A 322 -11.93 -18.84 24.17
N ILE A 323 -12.07 -19.61 23.09
CA ILE A 323 -11.28 -19.43 21.87
C ILE A 323 -11.57 -18.10 21.15
N LEU A 324 -12.72 -17.49 21.42
CA LEU A 324 -13.12 -16.22 20.80
C LEU A 324 -12.28 -15.02 21.29
N ALA A 325 -11.72 -15.06 22.49
CA ALA A 325 -10.80 -14.01 22.96
C ALA A 325 -9.36 -14.19 22.46
N GLN A 326 -9.06 -15.24 21.69
CA GLN A 326 -7.70 -15.50 21.25
C GLN A 326 -7.30 -14.74 19.98
N GLN A 327 -8.28 -14.25 19.22
CA GLN A 327 -8.09 -13.47 18.00
C GLN A 327 -9.17 -12.39 17.94
N ALA A 328 -8.93 -11.33 17.17
CA ALA A 328 -9.94 -10.32 16.89
C ALA A 328 -9.72 -9.64 15.55
N VAL A 329 -10.81 -9.10 15.02
CA VAL A 329 -10.82 -8.13 13.92
C VAL A 329 -10.78 -6.74 14.55
N VAL A 330 -9.68 -6.02 14.34
CA VAL A 330 -9.49 -4.64 14.82
C VAL A 330 -9.77 -3.68 13.68
N LEU A 331 -10.65 -2.72 13.92
CA LEU A 331 -11.05 -1.69 12.98
C LEU A 331 -10.60 -0.33 13.50
N ALA A 332 -10.02 0.49 12.64
CA ALA A 332 -9.72 1.88 12.96
C ALA A 332 -9.71 2.73 11.70
N ARG A 333 -9.87 4.04 11.82
CA ARG A 333 -9.78 4.95 10.68
C ARG A 333 -8.51 5.77 10.75
N ALA A 334 -7.89 5.99 9.60
CA ALA A 334 -6.87 7.01 9.48
C ALA A 334 -7.46 8.36 9.94
N PRO A 335 -6.67 9.21 10.62
CA PRO A 335 -7.16 10.51 11.04
C PRO A 335 -7.73 11.30 9.85
N GLU A 336 -8.74 12.12 10.10
CA GLU A 336 -9.09 13.25 9.22
C GLU A 336 -7.98 14.30 9.34
N THR A 337 -6.76 13.95 8.95
CA THR A 337 -5.75 14.96 8.72
C THR A 337 -6.12 15.63 7.41
N THR A 338 -6.28 16.95 7.41
CA THR A 338 -6.17 17.72 6.17
C THR A 338 -4.87 17.30 5.52
N LEU A 339 -4.94 16.60 4.39
CA LEU A 339 -3.77 16.22 3.60
C LEU A 339 -2.88 17.46 3.49
N SER A 340 -1.69 17.44 4.11
CA SER A 340 -0.78 18.56 3.99
C SER A 340 -0.01 18.37 2.70
N PHE A 341 -0.53 18.97 1.63
CA PHE A 341 0.14 18.98 0.33
C PHE A 341 1.26 20.04 0.29
N GLY A 342 1.62 20.63 1.43
CA GLY A 342 2.39 21.86 1.51
C GLY A 342 1.61 23.06 0.98
N ARG A 343 2.26 24.23 0.94
CA ARG A 343 1.67 25.43 0.35
C ARG A 343 1.50 25.26 -1.16
N TRP A 344 0.36 25.69 -1.68
CA TRP A 344 0.05 25.67 -3.10
C TRP A 344 0.48 26.98 -3.77
N LEU A 345 1.09 26.89 -4.94
CA LEU A 345 1.32 28.01 -5.84
C LEU A 345 0.48 27.82 -7.11
N ILE A 346 -0.41 28.75 -7.40
CA ILE A 346 -1.27 28.70 -8.58
C ILE A 346 -0.91 29.88 -9.47
N LEU A 347 -0.31 29.61 -10.63
CA LEU A 347 -0.13 30.59 -11.69
C LEU A 347 -1.49 30.76 -12.37
N ALA A 348 -2.30 31.66 -11.83
CA ALA A 348 -3.73 31.82 -12.11
C ALA A 348 -4.00 32.50 -13.46
N ASP A 349 -4.95 31.92 -14.20
CA ASP A 349 -5.51 32.47 -15.43
C ASP A 349 -6.41 33.69 -15.14
N GLN A 350 -6.73 34.45 -16.18
CA GLN A 350 -7.64 35.60 -16.12
C GLN A 350 -9.11 35.20 -16.16
N SER A 351 -9.44 33.96 -16.54
CA SER A 351 -10.83 33.47 -16.62
C SER A 351 -11.42 33.04 -15.27
N GLY A 352 -10.61 33.02 -14.20
CA GLY A 352 -11.05 32.76 -12.84
C GLY A 352 -10.98 31.29 -12.40
N VAL A 353 -10.37 30.40 -13.18
CA VAL A 353 -10.21 28.98 -12.81
C VAL A 353 -9.28 28.87 -11.61
N GLY A 354 -8.17 29.63 -11.60
CA GLY A 354 -7.20 29.66 -10.51
C GLY A 354 -7.78 30.16 -9.17
N GLU A 355 -8.57 31.24 -9.20
CA GLU A 355 -9.23 31.78 -8.02
C GLU A 355 -10.21 30.78 -7.41
N GLN A 356 -11.02 30.12 -8.24
CA GLN A 356 -11.97 29.13 -7.77
C GLN A 356 -11.27 27.87 -7.23
N LEU A 357 -10.18 27.44 -7.88
CA LEU A 357 -9.35 26.34 -7.37
C LEU A 357 -8.75 26.69 -5.99
N ALA A 358 -8.19 27.89 -5.84
CA ALA A 358 -7.66 28.36 -4.55
C ALA A 358 -8.74 28.36 -3.47
N ALA A 359 -9.94 28.89 -3.75
CA ALA A 359 -11.05 28.89 -2.81
C ALA A 359 -11.47 27.47 -2.37
N GLN A 360 -11.48 26.49 -3.28
CA GLN A 360 -11.78 25.09 -2.94
C GLN A 360 -10.70 24.43 -2.08
N LEU A 361 -9.43 24.81 -2.28
CA LEU A 361 -8.29 24.36 -1.48
C LEU A 361 -8.32 24.98 -0.08
N GLU A 362 -8.54 26.30 0.02
CA GLU A 362 -8.64 27.05 1.28
C GLU A 362 -9.82 26.58 2.14
N ALA A 363 -10.96 26.28 1.52
CA ALA A 363 -12.12 25.69 2.20
C ALA A 363 -11.82 24.33 2.85
N ARG A 364 -10.71 23.68 2.46
CA ARG A 364 -10.20 22.41 3.01
C ARG A 364 -8.91 22.59 3.81
N GLY A 365 -8.66 23.81 4.29
CA GLY A 365 -7.55 24.13 5.19
C GLY A 365 -6.18 24.18 4.53
N GLN A 366 -6.10 24.25 3.20
CA GLN A 366 -4.83 24.44 2.50
C GLN A 366 -4.46 25.92 2.39
N GLU A 367 -3.16 26.21 2.37
CA GLU A 367 -2.66 27.54 2.02
C GLU A 367 -2.39 27.62 0.52
N ALA A 368 -3.02 28.58 -0.18
CA ALA A 368 -2.79 28.82 -1.60
C ALA A 368 -2.26 30.25 -1.84
N ALA A 369 -1.28 30.37 -2.73
CA ALA A 369 -0.77 31.64 -3.23
C ALA A 369 -1.07 31.75 -4.72
N LEU A 370 -1.66 32.87 -5.13
CA LEU A 370 -1.94 33.16 -6.54
C LEU A 370 -0.80 33.98 -7.15
N ALA A 371 -0.34 33.61 -8.34
CA ALA A 371 0.61 34.39 -9.13
C ALA A 371 -0.01 34.74 -10.49
N ARG A 372 -0.04 36.03 -10.83
CA ARG A 372 -0.66 36.55 -12.05
C ARG A 372 0.38 37.18 -12.99
N PRO A 373 0.16 37.14 -14.32
CA PRO A 373 1.03 37.83 -15.26
C PRO A 373 0.97 39.34 -15.02
N GLY A 374 2.13 40.00 -14.99
CA GLY A 374 2.28 41.44 -14.82
C GLY A 374 3.51 41.98 -15.55
N THR A 375 3.90 43.24 -15.30
CA THR A 375 5.09 43.84 -15.92
C THR A 375 6.36 43.67 -15.07
N SER A 376 6.22 43.43 -13.77
CA SER A 376 7.31 43.29 -12.80
C SER A 376 6.91 42.43 -11.61
N TYR A 377 7.93 41.93 -10.90
CA TYR A 377 7.73 41.17 -9.67
C TYR A 377 7.21 42.08 -8.56
N ALA A 378 6.07 41.72 -7.97
CA ALA A 378 5.57 42.33 -6.74
C ALA A 378 4.78 41.31 -5.93
N GLN A 379 4.96 41.34 -4.61
CA GLN A 379 4.07 40.65 -3.67
C GLN A 379 3.01 41.65 -3.21
N LEU A 380 1.74 41.27 -3.35
CA LEU A 380 0.59 42.09 -3.00
C LEU A 380 0.19 41.90 -1.53
N ALA A 381 -0.64 42.81 -1.01
CA ALA A 381 -1.02 42.82 0.40
C ALA A 381 -1.86 41.61 0.84
N ASP A 382 -2.55 40.97 -0.11
CA ASP A 382 -3.30 39.73 0.09
C ASP A 382 -2.43 38.46 0.01
N GLY A 383 -1.11 38.61 -0.16
CA GLY A 383 -0.17 37.51 -0.27
C GLY A 383 -0.05 36.92 -1.68
N SER A 384 -0.81 37.42 -2.66
CA SER A 384 -0.66 37.07 -4.07
C SER A 384 0.53 37.78 -4.73
N PHE A 385 0.90 37.35 -5.93
CA PHE A 385 2.07 37.83 -6.66
C PHE A 385 1.70 38.31 -8.07
N THR A 386 2.43 39.31 -8.55
CA THR A 386 2.51 39.63 -9.98
C THR A 386 3.94 39.41 -10.45
N LEU A 387 4.14 38.89 -11.66
CA LEU A 387 5.47 38.75 -12.25
C LEU A 387 5.42 38.78 -13.79
N ASN A 388 6.53 39.19 -14.41
CA ASN A 388 6.66 39.22 -15.86
C ASN A 388 6.86 37.80 -16.43
N PRO A 389 5.94 37.30 -17.28
CA PRO A 389 6.06 35.97 -17.88
C PRO A 389 7.32 35.79 -18.74
N ALA A 390 7.92 36.87 -19.23
CA ALA A 390 9.12 36.84 -20.07
C ALA A 390 10.44 36.97 -19.26
N ASP A 391 10.39 37.04 -17.93
CA ASP A 391 11.57 37.24 -17.08
C ASP A 391 11.82 36.04 -16.15
N ALA A 392 12.76 35.18 -16.55
CA ALA A 392 13.17 34.00 -15.79
C ALA A 392 13.69 34.32 -14.37
N GLY A 393 14.22 35.53 -14.14
CA GLY A 393 14.70 35.96 -12.83
C GLY A 393 13.57 36.08 -11.80
N GLN A 394 12.39 36.50 -12.25
CA GLN A 394 11.26 36.74 -11.37
C GLN A 394 10.59 35.43 -10.91
N PHE A 395 10.63 34.37 -11.74
CA PHE A 395 10.20 33.03 -11.32
C PHE A 395 11.11 32.47 -10.22
N ARG A 396 12.44 32.66 -10.35
CA ARG A 396 13.38 32.27 -9.28
C ARG A 396 13.09 33.03 -7.99
N GLN A 397 12.85 34.34 -8.07
CA GLN A 397 12.52 35.17 -6.92
C GLN A 397 11.22 34.69 -6.23
N LEU A 398 10.19 34.35 -7.01
CA LEU A 398 8.93 33.81 -6.49
C LEU A 398 9.13 32.50 -5.72
N LEU A 399 9.92 31.57 -6.28
CA LEU A 399 10.15 30.25 -5.68
C LEU A 399 11.16 30.25 -4.52
N THR A 400 11.94 31.32 -4.36
CA THR A 400 12.80 31.52 -3.18
C THR A 400 12.09 32.22 -2.02
N ALA A 401 10.94 32.87 -2.28
CA ALA A 401 10.17 33.56 -1.25
C ALA A 401 9.46 32.61 -0.27
N ALA A 402 9.13 31.38 -0.70
CA ALA A 402 8.50 30.36 0.13
C ALA A 402 8.71 28.96 -0.46
N THR A 403 8.57 27.93 0.39
CA THR A 403 8.51 26.54 -0.05
C THR A 403 7.09 26.18 -0.44
N TYR A 404 6.92 25.58 -1.62
CA TYR A 404 5.65 25.08 -2.11
C TYR A 404 5.73 23.56 -2.21
N GLY A 405 4.62 22.88 -1.93
CA GLY A 405 4.51 21.42 -2.16
C GLY A 405 3.74 21.08 -3.44
N GLN A 406 2.93 22.02 -3.94
CA GLN A 406 2.15 21.88 -5.17
C GLN A 406 2.23 23.15 -6.01
N VAL A 407 2.43 22.99 -7.31
CA VAL A 407 2.47 24.11 -8.27
C VAL A 407 1.51 23.81 -9.41
N VAL A 408 0.55 24.70 -9.66
CA VAL A 408 -0.44 24.57 -10.75
C VAL A 408 -0.25 25.69 -11.75
N TYR A 409 0.01 25.35 -13.01
CA TYR A 409 0.15 26.30 -14.10
C TYR A 409 -1.16 26.43 -14.90
N LEU A 410 -1.83 27.57 -14.76
CA LEU A 410 -3.10 27.87 -15.44
C LEU A 410 -2.98 29.03 -16.43
N TRP A 411 -1.87 29.78 -16.46
CA TRP A 411 -1.67 30.88 -17.43
C TRP A 411 -1.86 30.47 -18.88
N GLY A 412 -1.57 29.20 -19.21
CA GLY A 412 -1.82 28.66 -20.54
C GLY A 412 -3.28 28.73 -20.96
N LEU A 413 -4.24 28.74 -20.03
CA LEU A 413 -5.68 28.78 -20.31
C LEU A 413 -6.17 30.12 -20.89
N ASP A 414 -5.37 31.18 -20.75
CA ASP A 414 -5.74 32.52 -21.24
C ASP A 414 -5.60 32.67 -22.76
N GLU A 415 -4.86 31.77 -23.42
CA GLU A 415 -4.67 31.86 -24.86
C GLU A 415 -5.96 31.53 -25.61
N GLN A 416 -6.43 32.49 -26.41
CA GLN A 416 -7.50 32.31 -27.38
C GLN A 416 -6.98 32.68 -28.76
N LEU A 417 -6.79 31.67 -29.61
CA LEU A 417 -6.51 31.88 -31.02
C LEU A 417 -7.79 32.40 -31.71
N ALA A 418 -7.84 33.69 -32.02
CA ALA A 418 -8.93 34.31 -32.76
C ALA A 418 -8.64 34.30 -34.26
N GLU A 419 -9.64 33.96 -35.08
CA GLU A 419 -9.51 34.05 -36.54
C GLU A 419 -9.80 35.48 -37.05
N PRO A 420 -9.09 35.95 -38.09
CA PRO A 420 -8.06 35.25 -38.86
C PRO A 420 -6.70 35.23 -38.14
N LEU A 421 -6.08 34.05 -38.09
CA LEU A 421 -4.79 33.80 -37.45
C LEU A 421 -3.62 34.25 -38.30
N THR A 422 -2.71 35.07 -37.76
CA THR A 422 -1.41 35.36 -38.38
C THR A 422 -0.28 34.56 -37.73
N ILE A 423 0.86 34.45 -38.44
CA ILE A 423 2.07 33.84 -37.87
C ILE A 423 2.55 34.60 -36.63
N ALA A 424 2.44 35.94 -36.64
CA ALA A 424 2.84 36.76 -35.51
C ALA A 424 1.97 36.49 -34.28
N ASP A 425 0.66 36.25 -34.46
CA ASP A 425 -0.25 35.89 -33.38
C ASP A 425 0.11 34.51 -32.80
N LEU A 426 0.41 33.54 -33.66
CA LEU A 426 0.85 32.20 -33.23
C LEU A 426 2.19 32.25 -32.46
N GLU A 427 3.17 33.02 -32.93
CA GLU A 427 4.45 33.18 -32.24
C GLU A 427 4.31 33.90 -30.90
N ALA A 428 3.42 34.90 -30.81
CA ALA A 428 3.13 35.61 -29.57
C ALA A 428 2.42 34.68 -28.58
N GLY A 429 1.39 33.95 -29.03
CA GLY A 429 0.68 32.96 -28.22
C GLY A 429 1.58 31.83 -27.72
N GLN A 430 2.48 31.31 -28.56
CA GLN A 430 3.47 30.31 -28.14
C GLN A 430 4.41 30.85 -27.05
N ARG A 431 4.91 32.08 -27.19
CA ARG A 431 5.75 32.71 -26.17
C ARG A 431 5.00 32.91 -24.87
N GLN A 432 3.71 33.23 -24.93
CA GLN A 432 2.88 33.44 -23.76
C GLN A 432 2.53 32.14 -23.04
N ILE A 433 2.14 31.10 -23.78
CA ILE A 433 1.74 29.79 -23.24
C ILE A 433 2.95 28.99 -22.74
N VAL A 434 3.98 28.81 -23.57
CA VAL A 434 5.10 27.91 -23.26
C VAL A 434 6.23 28.66 -22.57
N GLY A 435 6.45 29.94 -22.88
CA GLY A 435 7.57 30.71 -22.31
C GLY A 435 7.49 30.81 -20.79
N GLY A 436 6.31 31.15 -20.24
CA GLY A 436 6.11 31.19 -18.79
C GLY A 436 6.27 29.82 -18.13
N ALA A 437 5.71 28.77 -18.74
CA ALA A 437 5.86 27.40 -18.25
C ALA A 437 7.33 26.94 -18.25
N LEU A 438 8.09 27.27 -19.29
CA LEU A 438 9.52 26.97 -19.40
C LEU A 438 10.31 27.64 -18.27
N TYR A 439 10.11 28.94 -18.05
CA TYR A 439 10.82 29.65 -16.98
C TYR A 439 10.43 29.19 -15.58
N LEU A 440 9.17 28.80 -15.38
CA LEU A 440 8.72 28.15 -14.15
C LEU A 440 9.48 26.84 -13.90
N VAL A 441 9.49 25.93 -14.88
CA VAL A 441 10.16 24.62 -14.77
C VAL A 441 11.66 24.80 -14.52
N GLN A 442 12.32 25.69 -15.27
CA GLN A 442 13.74 26.00 -15.05
C GLN A 442 14.01 26.52 -13.64
N ALA A 443 13.13 27.37 -13.10
CA ALA A 443 13.28 27.90 -11.75
C ALA A 443 13.00 26.83 -10.67
N LEU A 444 12.06 25.92 -10.89
CA LEU A 444 11.80 24.78 -10.01
C LEU A 444 13.00 23.82 -9.97
N ALA A 445 13.58 23.50 -11.12
CA ALA A 445 14.76 22.64 -11.22
C ALA A 445 16.00 23.25 -10.54
N GLN A 446 16.12 24.59 -10.53
CA GLN A 446 17.26 25.30 -9.94
C GLN A 446 17.12 25.56 -8.43
N THR A 447 15.89 25.67 -7.93
CA THR A 447 15.62 25.93 -6.50
C THR A 447 15.44 24.65 -5.67
N GLY A 448 15.48 23.47 -6.32
CA GLY A 448 15.18 22.16 -5.74
C GLY A 448 15.75 21.94 -4.33
N GLY A 449 14.85 21.94 -3.34
CA GLY A 449 15.13 21.51 -1.97
C GLY A 449 15.08 19.98 -1.83
N ALA A 450 15.22 19.48 -0.60
CA ALA A 450 15.16 18.03 -0.31
C ALA A 450 13.85 17.36 -0.76
N THR A 451 12.77 18.14 -0.92
CA THR A 451 11.45 17.70 -1.38
C THR A 451 10.94 18.62 -2.48
N PRO A 452 11.09 18.27 -3.76
CA PRO A 452 10.58 19.08 -4.88
C PRO A 452 9.03 19.09 -4.89
N PRO A 453 8.40 20.20 -5.34
CA PRO A 453 6.96 20.25 -5.45
C PRO A 453 6.46 19.41 -6.62
N ARG A 454 5.21 18.95 -6.52
CA ARG A 454 4.50 18.37 -7.66
C ARG A 454 3.98 19.46 -8.59
N LEU A 455 4.20 19.29 -9.89
CA LEU A 455 3.82 20.23 -10.94
C LEU A 455 2.58 19.74 -11.71
N TRP A 456 1.59 20.63 -11.85
CA TRP A 456 0.38 20.41 -12.62
C TRP A 456 0.34 21.39 -13.80
N LEU A 457 0.34 20.87 -15.03
CA LEU A 457 0.22 21.68 -16.24
C LEU A 457 -1.18 21.48 -16.81
N VAL A 458 -1.97 22.56 -16.83
CA VAL A 458 -3.37 22.51 -17.25
C VAL A 458 -3.52 23.16 -18.62
N THR A 459 -4.23 22.47 -19.51
CA THR A 459 -4.54 22.89 -20.87
C THR A 459 -6.05 22.85 -21.10
N ARG A 460 -6.52 23.44 -22.21
CA ARG A 460 -7.92 23.38 -22.62
C ARG A 460 -8.05 22.88 -24.05
N GLN A 461 -8.77 21.78 -24.22
CA GLN A 461 -8.94 21.09 -25.51
C GLN A 461 -7.64 20.85 -26.27
N ALA A 462 -6.51 20.68 -25.58
CA ALA A 462 -5.23 20.34 -26.21
C ALA A 462 -5.24 18.92 -26.80
N GLN A 463 -6.08 18.03 -26.29
CA GLN A 463 -6.20 16.65 -26.73
C GLN A 463 -7.60 16.36 -27.25
N ALA A 464 -7.65 15.65 -28.38
CA ALA A 464 -8.87 15.08 -28.89
C ALA A 464 -9.26 13.86 -28.05
N THR A 465 -10.54 13.74 -27.73
CA THR A 465 -11.16 12.51 -27.23
C THR A 465 -12.12 11.98 -28.29
N ALA A 466 -12.75 10.81 -28.09
CA ALA A 466 -13.58 10.18 -29.12
C ALA A 466 -14.68 11.10 -29.68
N ASP A 467 -15.21 12.00 -28.85
CA ASP A 467 -16.37 12.84 -29.16
C ASP A 467 -16.03 14.34 -29.31
N ASP A 468 -14.75 14.74 -29.18
CA ASP A 468 -14.33 16.15 -29.12
C ASP A 468 -13.23 16.46 -30.15
N LEU A 469 -13.64 16.95 -31.32
CA LEU A 469 -12.78 17.49 -32.37
C LEU A 469 -13.33 18.85 -32.85
N PRO A 470 -12.45 19.83 -33.14
CA PRO A 470 -10.99 19.76 -33.16
C PRO A 470 -10.30 20.22 -31.85
N ALA A 471 -9.08 19.72 -31.62
CA ALA A 471 -8.20 20.14 -30.52
C ALA A 471 -7.58 21.53 -30.78
N ASN A 472 -7.40 22.34 -29.74
CA ASN A 472 -6.78 23.65 -29.77
C ASN A 472 -5.26 23.54 -29.99
N ALA A 473 -4.79 23.97 -31.17
CA ALA A 473 -3.40 23.84 -31.59
C ALA A 473 -2.41 24.62 -30.71
N ALA A 474 -2.79 25.79 -30.18
CA ALA A 474 -1.93 26.55 -29.28
C ALA A 474 -1.76 25.81 -27.94
N GLN A 475 -2.86 25.33 -27.36
CA GLN A 475 -2.86 24.55 -26.12
C GLN A 475 -2.08 23.23 -26.27
N ALA A 476 -2.13 22.61 -27.46
CA ALA A 476 -1.35 21.43 -27.79
C ALA A 476 0.17 21.67 -27.71
N THR A 477 0.66 22.91 -27.83
CA THR A 477 2.09 23.22 -27.65
C THR A 477 2.52 23.08 -26.19
N LEU A 478 1.71 23.53 -25.24
CA LEU A 478 1.96 23.32 -23.80
C LEU A 478 1.87 21.83 -23.45
N TRP A 479 0.87 21.13 -24.01
CA TRP A 479 0.78 19.68 -23.86
C TRP A 479 2.02 18.97 -24.41
N GLY A 480 2.51 19.37 -25.58
CA GLY A 480 3.78 18.89 -26.15
C GLY A 480 4.95 19.12 -25.21
N PHE A 481 5.15 20.36 -24.77
CA PHE A 481 6.21 20.75 -23.84
C PHE A 481 6.18 19.95 -22.54
N SER A 482 4.99 19.72 -21.99
CA SER A 482 4.81 18.98 -20.74
C SER A 482 5.31 17.52 -20.80
N HIS A 483 5.37 16.91 -21.99
CA HIS A 483 6.00 15.58 -22.14
C HIS A 483 7.50 15.64 -21.89
N THR A 484 8.17 16.68 -22.38
CA THR A 484 9.61 16.90 -22.12
C THR A 484 9.84 17.13 -20.63
N VAL A 485 9.01 17.94 -19.97
CA VAL A 485 9.11 18.18 -18.52
C VAL A 485 9.01 16.88 -17.73
N ALA A 486 8.03 16.03 -18.04
CA ALA A 486 7.86 14.75 -17.34
C ALA A 486 9.02 13.77 -17.55
N LEU A 487 9.72 13.84 -18.70
CA LEU A 487 10.87 12.99 -19.01
C LEU A 487 12.18 13.51 -18.41
N GLU A 488 12.41 14.83 -18.47
CA GLU A 488 13.66 15.45 -18.01
C GLU A 488 13.66 15.76 -16.51
N HIS A 489 12.49 16.01 -15.93
CA HIS A 489 12.30 16.35 -14.52
C HIS A 489 11.28 15.43 -13.83
N PRO A 490 11.53 14.10 -13.76
CA PRO A 490 10.62 13.15 -13.12
C PRO A 490 10.38 13.45 -11.63
N GLU A 491 11.33 14.13 -10.96
CA GLU A 491 11.23 14.56 -9.57
C GLU A 491 10.08 15.55 -9.32
N LEU A 492 9.62 16.26 -10.34
CA LEU A 492 8.48 17.19 -10.24
C LEU A 492 7.12 16.50 -10.35
N GLY A 493 7.06 15.18 -10.59
CA GLY A 493 5.79 14.44 -10.69
C GLY A 493 4.79 15.05 -11.67
N CYS A 494 5.29 15.58 -12.80
CA CYS A 494 4.53 16.44 -13.71
C CYS A 494 3.25 15.75 -14.23
N THR A 495 2.10 16.28 -13.84
CA THR A 495 0.78 15.76 -14.23
C THR A 495 0.11 16.74 -15.19
N ARG A 496 -0.37 16.21 -16.32
CA ARG A 496 -0.97 16.95 -17.43
C ARG A 496 -2.48 16.78 -17.41
N LEU A 497 -3.20 17.88 -17.27
CA LEU A 497 -4.66 17.91 -17.22
C LEU A 497 -5.18 18.71 -18.40
N ASP A 498 -6.05 18.12 -19.21
CA ASP A 498 -6.70 18.79 -20.33
C ASP A 498 -8.19 18.95 -20.09
N LEU A 499 -8.64 20.20 -19.95
CA LEU A 499 -10.03 20.57 -19.70
C LEU A 499 -10.84 20.58 -20.99
N GLY A 500 -12.11 20.18 -20.92
CA GLY A 500 -13.06 20.37 -22.01
C GLY A 500 -13.47 21.84 -22.19
N GLN A 501 -14.24 22.10 -23.24
CA GLN A 501 -14.80 23.42 -23.54
C GLN A 501 -15.64 23.98 -22.37
N ASP A 502 -16.42 23.09 -21.74
CA ASP A 502 -17.31 23.41 -20.61
C ASP A 502 -16.57 23.75 -19.31
N GLY A 503 -15.23 23.63 -19.26
CA GLY A 503 -14.36 24.14 -18.20
C GLY A 503 -14.86 23.87 -16.77
N GLY A 504 -14.65 22.66 -16.24
CA GLY A 504 -15.09 22.31 -14.88
C GLY A 504 -14.00 22.51 -13.83
N VAL A 505 -14.08 23.59 -13.03
CA VAL A 505 -13.20 23.78 -11.86
C VAL A 505 -13.38 22.63 -10.86
N ASP A 506 -14.62 22.17 -10.65
CA ASP A 506 -14.90 21.04 -9.75
C ASP A 506 -14.22 19.75 -10.24
N ALA A 507 -14.22 19.52 -11.55
CA ALA A 507 -13.55 18.36 -12.15
C ALA A 507 -12.03 18.50 -12.03
N LEU A 508 -11.48 19.69 -12.26
CA LEU A 508 -10.05 19.99 -12.07
C LEU A 508 -9.63 19.77 -10.62
N PHE A 509 -10.36 20.37 -9.67
CA PHE A 509 -10.12 20.20 -8.24
C PHE A 509 -10.20 18.73 -7.85
N SER A 510 -11.25 18.02 -8.28
CA SER A 510 -11.41 16.60 -7.95
C SER A 510 -10.26 15.74 -8.49
N ALA A 511 -9.80 16.00 -9.72
CA ALA A 511 -8.69 15.29 -10.33
C ALA A 511 -7.35 15.55 -9.62
N ILE A 512 -7.12 16.77 -9.15
CA ILE A 512 -5.94 17.15 -8.37
C ILE A 512 -6.00 16.55 -6.97
N TRP A 513 -7.14 16.71 -6.28
CA TRP A 513 -7.32 16.37 -4.87
C TRP A 513 -7.35 14.86 -4.61
N HIS A 514 -8.02 14.10 -5.48
CA HIS A 514 -8.16 12.65 -5.36
C HIS A 514 -7.22 11.87 -6.29
N GLY A 515 -6.28 12.56 -6.94
CA GLY A 515 -5.33 11.97 -7.87
C GLY A 515 -4.34 11.05 -7.16
N ASP A 516 -4.32 9.77 -7.52
CA ASP A 516 -3.40 8.73 -6.98
C ASP A 516 -1.98 8.78 -7.55
N GLY A 517 -1.70 9.70 -8.47
CA GLY A 517 -0.39 9.80 -9.13
C GLY A 517 -0.07 8.66 -10.12
N ARG A 518 -1.01 7.74 -10.39
CA ARG A 518 -0.81 6.69 -11.40
C ARG A 518 -0.89 7.24 -12.82
N GLU A 519 -1.80 8.19 -13.03
CA GLU A 519 -1.99 8.84 -14.32
C GLU A 519 -1.33 10.20 -14.36
N ASP A 520 -0.48 10.39 -15.36
CA ASP A 520 0.24 11.63 -15.61
C ASP A 520 -0.34 12.42 -16.80
N GLN A 521 -1.31 11.83 -17.53
CA GLN A 521 -2.00 12.40 -18.69
C GLN A 521 -3.50 12.13 -18.57
N ILE A 522 -4.26 13.20 -18.29
CA ILE A 522 -5.68 13.12 -17.98
C ILE A 522 -6.43 14.15 -18.82
N ALA A 523 -7.54 13.73 -19.45
CA ALA A 523 -8.49 14.63 -20.08
C ALA A 523 -9.83 14.58 -19.33
N LEU A 524 -10.42 15.75 -19.06
CA LEU A 524 -11.70 15.89 -18.35
C LEU A 524 -12.77 16.38 -19.33
N ARG A 525 -13.83 15.61 -19.54
CA ARG A 525 -14.92 15.92 -20.50
C ARG A 525 -16.27 15.53 -19.90
N ALA A 526 -17.25 16.44 -19.89
CA ALA A 526 -18.62 16.17 -19.43
C ALA A 526 -18.70 15.40 -18.09
N GLY A 527 -17.87 15.76 -17.11
CA GLY A 527 -17.80 15.10 -15.80
C GLY A 527 -17.06 13.74 -15.77
N GLN A 528 -16.58 13.27 -16.91
CA GLN A 528 -15.82 12.03 -17.04
C GLN A 528 -14.31 12.30 -17.08
N ARG A 529 -13.54 11.36 -16.51
CA ARG A 529 -12.08 11.35 -16.50
C ARG A 529 -11.55 10.33 -17.50
N TYR A 530 -10.83 10.81 -18.51
CA TYR A 530 -10.15 10.00 -19.52
C TYR A 530 -8.67 9.93 -19.21
N ALA A 531 -8.09 8.74 -19.32
CA ALA A 531 -6.65 8.50 -19.21
C ALA A 531 -6.14 7.79 -20.46
N ARG A 532 -4.89 8.06 -20.85
CA ARG A 532 -4.32 7.45 -22.04
C ARG A 532 -3.94 6.00 -21.78
N ARG A 533 -4.40 5.08 -22.64
CA ARG A 533 -4.10 3.65 -22.57
C ARG A 533 -3.73 3.10 -23.94
N LEU A 534 -2.74 2.21 -23.96
CA LEU A 534 -2.48 1.35 -25.10
C LEU A 534 -3.31 0.09 -24.95
N THR A 535 -4.21 -0.14 -25.89
CA THR A 535 -4.99 -1.37 -25.98
C THR A 535 -4.65 -2.09 -27.26
N ARG A 536 -4.79 -3.42 -27.26
CA ARG A 536 -4.66 -4.20 -28.49
C ARG A 536 -5.84 -3.85 -29.39
N ALA A 537 -5.55 -3.31 -30.56
CA ALA A 537 -6.56 -3.05 -31.58
C ALA A 537 -6.42 -4.09 -32.71
N ASP A 538 -7.55 -4.59 -33.19
CA ASP A 538 -7.58 -5.37 -34.42
C ASP A 538 -7.37 -4.42 -35.59
N TRP A 539 -6.17 -4.46 -36.16
CA TRP A 539 -5.82 -3.60 -37.27
C TRP A 539 -6.50 -4.14 -38.54
N PRO A 540 -7.38 -3.36 -39.21
CA PRO A 540 -8.00 -3.81 -40.44
C PRO A 540 -6.92 -4.06 -41.51
N SER A 541 -7.09 -5.13 -42.28
CA SER A 541 -6.28 -5.42 -43.46
C SER A 541 -6.29 -4.21 -44.39
N MET A 542 -5.22 -3.41 -44.37
CA MET A 542 -5.08 -2.28 -45.28
C MET A 542 -4.90 -2.82 -46.70
N PRO A 543 -5.69 -2.37 -47.68
CA PRO A 543 -5.42 -2.69 -49.08
C PRO A 543 -4.02 -2.20 -49.45
N PRO A 544 -3.32 -2.88 -50.37
CA PRO A 544 -2.00 -2.45 -50.82
C PRO A 544 -2.05 -1.00 -51.30
N VAL A 545 -1.15 -0.17 -50.76
CA VAL A 545 -1.03 1.25 -51.15
C VAL A 545 -0.53 1.29 -52.59
N ALA A 546 -1.36 1.82 -53.49
CA ALA A 546 -0.97 2.07 -54.88
C ALA A 546 -0.28 3.44 -54.98
N PHE A 547 1.02 3.44 -55.25
CA PHE A 547 1.78 4.66 -55.52
C PHE A 547 1.58 5.05 -56.99
N ARG A 548 1.23 6.31 -57.21
CA ARG A 548 1.15 6.96 -58.52
C ARG A 548 2.52 7.56 -58.85
N ASP A 549 2.90 7.47 -60.11
CA ASP A 549 4.16 8.01 -60.63
C ASP A 549 4.14 9.55 -60.78
N ASP A 550 2.96 10.17 -60.77
CA ASP A 550 2.75 11.60 -60.91
C ASP A 550 2.46 12.35 -59.59
N ALA A 551 2.68 11.69 -58.45
CA ALA A 551 2.40 12.25 -57.13
C ALA A 551 3.64 12.26 -56.21
N THR A 552 3.69 13.26 -55.32
CA THR A 552 4.69 13.34 -54.24
C THR A 552 4.09 12.77 -52.96
N TYR A 553 4.79 11.81 -52.35
CA TYR A 553 4.38 11.17 -51.10
C TYR A 553 5.28 11.63 -49.95
N LEU A 554 4.67 12.10 -48.86
CA LEU A 554 5.38 12.35 -47.61
C LEU A 554 5.24 11.12 -46.71
N ILE A 555 6.33 10.38 -46.51
CA ILE A 555 6.40 9.26 -45.58
C ILE A 555 6.89 9.78 -44.23
N THR A 556 6.01 9.86 -43.25
CA THR A 556 6.37 10.22 -41.87
C THR A 556 6.54 8.97 -41.01
N GLY A 557 7.57 8.92 -40.15
CA GLY A 557 7.80 7.80 -39.22
C GLY A 557 8.64 6.63 -39.76
N GLY A 558 9.37 6.82 -40.88
CA GLY A 558 10.13 5.78 -41.59
C GLY A 558 11.43 5.28 -40.91
N LEU A 559 11.85 5.88 -39.79
CA LEU A 559 12.94 5.38 -38.95
C LEU A 559 12.35 4.88 -37.64
N ARG A 560 11.92 3.61 -37.60
CA ARG A 560 11.54 2.94 -36.34
C ARG A 560 12.74 2.96 -35.38
N GLY A 561 12.64 3.73 -34.31
CA GLY A 561 13.58 3.67 -33.18
C GLY A 561 12.86 3.95 -31.87
N LEU A 562 12.47 2.88 -31.16
CA LEU A 562 12.34 2.77 -29.70
C LEU A 562 12.48 1.27 -29.33
N GLY A 563 13.60 0.90 -28.70
CA GLY A 563 13.84 -0.43 -28.09
C GLY A 563 15.15 -1.11 -28.52
N PRO A 564 16.00 -1.60 -27.58
CA PRO A 564 17.24 -2.30 -27.91
C PRO A 564 16.96 -3.73 -28.42
N LEU A 565 17.86 -4.22 -29.28
CA LEU A 565 17.91 -5.61 -29.74
C LEU A 565 18.33 -6.57 -28.62
#